data_AF-A0A0J7NKL9-F1
#
_entry.id   AF-A0A0J7NKL9-F1
#
_cell.length_a   1.000
_cell.length_b   1.000
_cell.length_c   1.000
_cell.angle_alpha   90.00
_cell.angle_beta   90.00
_cell.angle_gamma   90.00
#
_symmetry.space_group_name_H-M   'P 1'
#
loop_
_entity.id
_entity.type
_entity.pdbx_description
1 polymer ?
#
loop_
_entity_poly.entity_id
_entity_poly.type
_entity_poly.pdbx_seq_one_letter_code
_entity_poly.pdbx_strand_id
1 'polypeptide(L)'
;MTTAARPTFEPARGGQGRGEKDLSAISKQYSSRDLPSHTKLKYREYGQATVEELRNRDFRKELEERERVDKDKGSSRRAIEPSRESTTSSAKRQKLEVPAASLDADDPLDEDESDSDSDEDDTAVLLAELQRIKKERAAEQAKKV
;
A
#
# COMPACT_ATOMS: atom_id res chain seq x y z
N MET A 1 43.67 -5.66 29.31
CA MET A 1 42.43 -5.73 28.48
C MET A 1 42.55 -6.92 27.53
N THR A 2 41.51 -7.73 27.34
CA THR A 2 41.55 -8.93 26.47
C THR A 2 41.17 -8.60 25.03
N THR A 3 41.83 -9.21 24.06
CA THR A 3 41.67 -8.95 22.61
C THR A 3 40.65 -9.87 21.91
N ALA A 4 39.79 -10.54 22.68
CA ALA A 4 38.85 -11.54 22.14
C ALA A 4 37.75 -10.93 21.25
N ALA A 5 37.32 -9.69 21.53
CA ALA A 5 36.40 -8.97 20.69
C ALA A 5 37.15 -8.43 19.46
N ARG A 6 36.90 -9.04 18.29
CA ARG A 6 37.50 -8.65 17.01
C ARG A 6 36.42 -8.44 15.94
N PRO A 7 36.56 -7.43 15.06
CA PRO A 7 35.67 -7.27 13.93
C PRO A 7 35.86 -8.40 12.92
N THR A 8 34.81 -8.70 12.15
CA THR A 8 34.86 -9.62 11.00
C THR A 8 35.18 -8.82 9.73
N PHE A 9 36.39 -8.94 9.22
CA PHE A 9 36.79 -8.29 7.96
C PHE A 9 36.40 -9.08 6.71
N GLU A 10 36.30 -10.41 6.84
CA GLU A 10 35.86 -11.31 5.78
C GLU A 10 34.63 -12.11 6.24
N PRO A 11 33.55 -12.17 5.43
CA PRO A 11 32.37 -12.97 5.77
C PRO A 11 32.61 -14.46 5.54
N ALA A 12 31.81 -15.31 6.20
CA ALA A 12 31.81 -16.75 5.93
C ALA A 12 31.34 -17.03 4.49
N ARG A 13 32.03 -17.95 3.80
CA ARG A 13 31.67 -18.38 2.44
C ARG A 13 30.75 -19.60 2.51
N GLY A 14 29.68 -19.58 1.71
CA GLY A 14 28.83 -20.76 1.48
C GLY A 14 29.54 -21.82 0.63
N GLY A 15 28.96 -23.02 0.58
CA GLY A 15 29.45 -24.16 -0.19
C GLY A 15 30.13 -25.26 0.63
N GLN A 16 30.03 -25.24 1.97
CA GLN A 16 30.63 -26.25 2.86
C GLN A 16 29.62 -26.84 3.88
N GLY A 17 28.42 -26.29 3.92
CA GLY A 17 27.36 -26.63 4.87
C GLY A 17 26.42 -27.75 4.41
N ARG A 18 25.37 -27.97 5.21
CA ARG A 18 24.35 -28.99 4.91
C ARG A 18 23.63 -28.63 3.60
N GLY A 19 23.57 -29.59 2.68
CA GLY A 19 22.86 -29.44 1.40
C GLY A 19 23.64 -28.69 0.31
N GLU A 20 24.89 -28.27 0.55
CA GLU A 20 25.63 -27.42 -0.39
C GLU A 20 26.66 -28.15 -1.28
N LYS A 21 27.08 -29.37 -0.91
CA LYS A 21 28.09 -30.15 -1.66
C LYS A 21 27.57 -31.52 -2.08
N ASP A 22 27.61 -32.47 -1.15
CA ASP A 22 27.22 -33.85 -1.40
C ASP A 22 25.87 -34.14 -0.78
N LEU A 23 24.89 -34.37 -1.64
CA LEU A 23 23.57 -34.89 -1.27
C LEU A 23 23.63 -36.36 -0.78
N SER A 24 24.81 -36.99 -0.77
CA SER A 24 24.98 -38.39 -0.32
C SER A 24 25.32 -38.49 1.17
N ALA A 25 25.95 -37.46 1.75
CA ALA A 25 26.20 -37.36 3.19
C ALA A 25 25.06 -36.60 3.91
N ILE A 26 23.81 -36.81 3.47
CA ILE A 26 22.65 -36.12 4.02
C ILE A 26 22.38 -36.61 5.44
N SER A 27 22.46 -35.66 6.38
CA SER A 27 22.00 -35.86 7.74
C SER A 27 20.50 -36.18 7.77
N LYS A 28 20.08 -37.06 8.67
CA LYS A 28 18.65 -37.32 8.95
C LYS A 28 17.97 -36.21 9.75
N GLN A 29 18.73 -35.18 10.13
CA GLN A 29 18.21 -34.02 10.87
C GLN A 29 17.45 -33.09 9.91
N TYR A 30 16.21 -32.76 10.26
CA TYR A 30 15.39 -31.77 9.58
C TYR A 30 14.84 -30.76 10.59
N SER A 31 14.65 -29.52 10.17
CA SER A 31 13.98 -28.50 10.97
C SER A 31 12.46 -28.63 10.83
N SER A 32 11.69 -28.11 11.79
CA SER A 32 10.24 -27.98 11.64
C SER A 32 9.86 -27.10 10.44
N ARG A 33 10.74 -26.20 10.01
CA ARG A 33 10.58 -25.37 8.81
C ARG A 33 10.78 -26.11 7.50
N ASP A 34 11.47 -27.26 7.52
CA ASP A 34 11.75 -28.08 6.34
C ASP A 34 10.63 -29.11 6.08
N LEU A 35 9.62 -29.15 6.94
CA LEU A 35 8.44 -30.01 6.75
C LEU A 35 7.68 -29.57 5.48
N PRO A 36 7.02 -30.51 4.77
CA PRO A 36 6.29 -30.18 3.56
C PRO A 36 5.25 -29.07 3.77
N SER A 37 5.48 -27.93 3.11
CA SER A 37 4.58 -26.78 3.09
C SER A 37 4.60 -26.15 1.70
N HIS A 38 3.47 -25.60 1.27
CA HIS A 38 3.29 -24.99 -0.06
C HIS A 38 3.83 -25.86 -1.21
N THR A 39 3.43 -27.13 -1.24
CA THR A 39 3.87 -28.11 -2.24
C THR A 39 3.29 -27.90 -3.64
N LYS A 40 2.46 -26.88 -3.84
CA LYS A 40 1.84 -26.52 -5.12
C LYS A 40 2.19 -25.09 -5.48
N LEU A 41 2.85 -24.91 -6.63
CA LEU A 41 3.09 -23.61 -7.22
C LEU A 41 1.79 -23.09 -7.85
N LYS A 42 1.46 -21.82 -7.58
CA LYS A 42 0.35 -21.13 -8.27
C LYS A 42 0.87 -20.55 -9.57
N TYR A 43 0.09 -20.68 -10.63
CA TYR A 43 0.33 -20.05 -11.91
C TYR A 43 -0.52 -18.79 -12.01
N ARG A 44 -0.10 -17.86 -12.88
CA ARG A 44 -0.92 -16.70 -13.21
C ARG A 44 -2.08 -17.15 -14.07
N GLU A 45 -3.29 -16.86 -13.64
CA GLU A 45 -4.51 -17.08 -14.42
C GLU A 45 -4.70 -15.96 -15.45
N TYR A 46 -5.56 -16.20 -16.44
CA TYR A 46 -5.95 -15.17 -17.41
C TYR A 46 -6.45 -13.90 -16.69
N GLY A 47 -5.98 -12.73 -17.12
CA GLY A 47 -6.25 -11.44 -16.47
C GLY A 47 -5.30 -11.10 -15.30
N GLN A 48 -4.44 -12.03 -14.85
CA GLN A 48 -3.41 -11.77 -13.84
C GLN A 48 -2.03 -11.44 -14.46
N ALA A 49 -2.04 -10.96 -15.71
CA ALA A 49 -0.85 -10.74 -16.52
C ALA A 49 -0.10 -12.05 -16.83
N THR A 50 -0.78 -12.95 -17.54
CA THR A 50 -0.13 -14.15 -18.08
C THR A 50 0.97 -13.78 -19.09
N VAL A 51 1.91 -14.68 -19.32
CA VAL A 51 3.02 -14.45 -20.26
C VAL A 51 2.50 -14.18 -21.67
N GLU A 52 1.41 -14.82 -22.07
CA GLU A 52 0.79 -14.65 -23.38
C GLU A 52 0.14 -13.27 -23.55
N GLU A 53 -0.58 -12.79 -22.53
CA GLU A 53 -1.13 -11.42 -22.53
C GLU A 53 -0.04 -10.37 -22.59
N LEU A 54 1.04 -10.53 -21.80
CA LEU A 54 2.15 -9.58 -21.77
C LEU A 54 2.91 -9.55 -23.10
N ARG A 55 3.01 -10.69 -23.80
CA ARG A 55 3.70 -10.78 -25.10
C ARG A 55 2.98 -9.98 -26.19
N ASN A 56 1.65 -9.90 -26.11
CA ASN A 56 0.83 -9.23 -27.12
C ASN A 56 0.51 -7.76 -26.76
N ARG A 57 1.01 -7.25 -25.64
CA ARG A 57 0.65 -5.93 -25.09
C ARG A 57 1.71 -4.87 -25.40
N ASP A 58 1.27 -3.73 -25.93
CA ASP A 58 2.12 -2.58 -26.20
C ASP A 58 2.25 -1.67 -24.96
N PHE A 59 3.21 -1.98 -24.09
CA PHE A 59 3.39 -1.25 -22.82
C PHE A 59 3.66 0.25 -22.98
N ARG A 60 4.33 0.67 -24.08
CA ARG A 60 4.61 2.11 -24.30
C ARG A 60 3.32 2.91 -24.46
N LYS A 61 2.38 2.39 -25.25
CA LYS A 61 1.13 3.07 -25.55
C LYS A 61 0.22 3.11 -24.32
N GLU A 62 0.10 1.98 -23.63
CA GLU A 62 -0.70 1.89 -22.39
C GLU A 62 -0.15 2.82 -21.29
N LEU A 63 1.18 2.89 -21.15
CA LEU A 63 1.83 3.78 -20.20
C LEU A 63 1.53 5.25 -20.54
N GLU A 64 1.70 5.66 -21.80
CA GLU A 64 1.44 7.03 -22.23
C GLU A 64 -0.03 7.43 -22.02
N GLU A 65 -0.97 6.53 -22.33
CA GLU A 65 -2.40 6.76 -22.11
C GLU A 65 -2.72 6.90 -20.61
N ARG A 66 -2.17 6.01 -19.78
CA ARG A 66 -2.36 6.06 -18.33
C ARG A 66 -1.77 7.34 -17.73
N GLU A 67 -0.57 7.73 -18.17
CA GLU A 67 0.05 8.99 -17.76
C GLU A 67 -0.78 10.20 -18.19
N ARG A 68 -1.38 10.18 -19.37
CA ARG A 68 -2.25 11.27 -19.84
C ARG A 68 -3.49 11.40 -18.95
N VAL A 69 -4.16 10.29 -18.65
CA VAL A 69 -5.32 10.27 -17.73
C VAL A 69 -4.93 10.72 -16.32
N ASP A 70 -3.79 10.26 -15.80
CA ASP A 70 -3.31 10.66 -14.47
C ASP A 70 -2.86 12.12 -14.43
N LYS A 71 -2.33 12.67 -15.54
CA LYS A 71 -2.05 14.12 -15.69
C LYS A 71 -3.33 14.94 -15.71
N ASP A 72 -4.37 14.49 -16.41
CA ASP A 72 -5.66 15.19 -16.45
C ASP A 72 -6.35 15.17 -15.07
N LYS A 73 -6.31 14.02 -14.37
CA LYS A 73 -6.79 13.89 -12.98
C LYS A 73 -5.92 14.64 -11.96
N GLY A 74 -4.62 14.70 -12.20
CA GLY A 74 -3.65 15.44 -11.39
C GLY A 74 -3.76 16.95 -11.62
N SER A 75 -4.10 17.39 -12.83
CA SER A 75 -4.40 18.78 -13.18
C SER A 75 -5.73 19.22 -12.54
N SER A 76 -6.75 18.36 -12.54
CA SER A 76 -8.00 18.61 -11.82
C SER A 76 -7.81 18.72 -10.31
N ARG A 77 -6.91 17.92 -9.70
CA ARG A 77 -6.53 18.04 -8.28
C ARG A 77 -5.56 19.20 -7.97
N ARG A 78 -4.74 19.65 -8.94
CA ARG A 78 -3.85 20.81 -8.80
C ARG A 78 -4.53 22.15 -9.10
N ALA A 79 -5.71 22.16 -9.72
CA ALA A 79 -6.49 23.38 -9.94
C ALA A 79 -7.23 23.86 -8.67
N ILE A 80 -7.28 23.05 -7.61
CA ILE A 80 -7.93 23.38 -6.32
C ILE A 80 -6.90 23.79 -5.23
N GLU A 81 -5.61 23.50 -5.40
CA GLU A 81 -4.54 23.94 -4.48
C GLU A 81 -3.66 24.99 -5.18
N PRO A 82 -3.62 26.25 -4.72
CA PRO A 82 -2.67 27.22 -5.24
C PRO A 82 -1.27 26.76 -4.84
N SER A 83 -0.38 26.74 -5.83
CA SER A 83 1.06 26.53 -5.75
C SER A 83 1.65 26.67 -4.34
N ARG A 84 1.86 25.56 -3.62
CA ARG A 84 2.85 25.52 -2.55
C ARG A 84 4.22 25.47 -3.20
N GLU A 85 4.72 26.67 -3.43
CA GLU A 85 6.09 26.99 -3.76
C GLU A 85 7.06 26.14 -2.93
N SER A 86 7.95 25.47 -3.66
CA SER A 86 9.18 24.87 -3.16
C SER A 86 9.95 25.86 -2.29
N THR A 87 9.72 25.80 -0.98
CA THR A 87 10.53 26.47 0.03
C THR A 87 11.24 25.43 0.88
N THR A 88 12.50 25.21 0.54
CA THR A 88 13.51 24.68 1.43
C THR A 88 13.48 25.48 2.74
N SER A 89 12.93 24.91 3.82
CA SER A 89 13.27 25.37 5.16
C SER A 89 13.23 24.20 6.14
N SER A 90 14.44 23.83 6.55
CA SER A 90 14.75 23.05 7.73
C SER A 90 14.03 23.61 8.96
N ALA A 91 12.96 22.97 9.40
CA ALA A 91 12.33 23.25 10.67
C ALA A 91 11.88 21.95 11.35
N LYS A 92 12.75 21.48 12.26
CA LYS A 92 12.46 20.73 13.49
C LYS A 92 11.21 19.83 13.45
N ARG A 93 11.39 18.58 13.01
CA ARG A 93 10.58 17.47 13.55
C ARG A 93 10.92 17.37 15.04
N GLN A 94 9.99 17.75 15.92
CA GLN A 94 10.01 17.36 17.31
C GLN A 94 9.95 15.83 17.34
N LYS A 95 11.09 15.20 17.63
CA LYS A 95 11.17 13.76 17.86
C LYS A 95 10.69 13.54 19.28
N LEU A 96 9.43 13.12 19.46
CA LEU A 96 9.02 12.47 20.70
C LEU A 96 9.80 11.15 20.77
N GLU A 97 10.81 11.13 21.64
CA GLU A 97 11.53 9.92 22.00
C GLU A 97 10.68 9.20 23.05
N VAL A 98 9.82 8.29 22.60
CA VAL A 98 9.11 7.37 23.51
C VAL A 98 10.13 6.29 23.92
N PRO A 99 10.44 6.12 25.22
CA PRO A 99 11.35 5.07 25.64
C PRO A 99 10.77 3.71 25.27
N ALA A 100 11.58 2.88 24.60
CA ALA A 100 11.22 1.56 24.07
C ALA A 100 10.78 0.52 25.14
N ALA A 101 10.59 0.93 26.38
CA ALA A 101 10.14 0.12 27.51
C ALA A 101 8.60 0.09 27.67
N SER A 102 7.84 0.73 26.77
CA SER A 102 6.37 0.83 26.85
C SER A 102 5.66 0.06 25.73
N LEU A 103 6.37 -0.79 24.98
CA LEU A 103 5.80 -1.61 23.91
C LEU A 103 5.45 -3.01 24.45
N ASP A 104 4.65 -3.07 25.51
CA ASP A 104 3.96 -4.30 25.91
C ASP A 104 2.75 -4.50 25.00
N ALA A 105 2.54 -5.73 24.53
CA ALA A 105 1.68 -6.05 23.40
C ALA A 105 0.18 -6.21 23.74
N ASP A 106 -0.22 -5.88 24.97
CA ASP A 106 -1.58 -6.08 25.49
C ASP A 106 -2.22 -4.79 26.07
N ASP A 107 -1.74 -3.60 25.69
CA ASP A 107 -2.44 -2.35 26.04
C ASP A 107 -3.65 -2.16 25.10
N PRO A 108 -4.90 -2.21 25.60
CA PRO A 108 -6.07 -1.97 24.76
C PRO A 108 -5.98 -0.54 24.22
N LEU A 109 -5.92 -0.43 22.89
CA LEU A 109 -6.11 0.85 22.22
C LEU A 109 -7.46 1.40 22.67
N ASP A 110 -7.43 2.53 23.38
CA ASP A 110 -8.60 3.33 23.69
C ASP A 110 -9.32 3.59 22.36
N GLU A 111 -10.52 3.02 22.21
CA GLU A 111 -11.43 3.31 21.12
C GLU A 111 -11.99 4.72 21.37
N ASP A 112 -11.13 5.73 21.23
CA ASP A 112 -11.56 7.10 21.06
C ASP A 112 -12.30 7.16 19.72
N GLU A 113 -13.64 7.09 19.82
CA GLU A 113 -14.56 7.49 18.76
C GLU A 113 -14.19 8.89 18.29
N SER A 114 -13.41 8.93 17.20
CA SER A 114 -13.36 10.11 16.34
C SER A 114 -14.64 10.13 15.49
N ASP A 115 -15.73 10.52 16.14
CA ASP A 115 -16.92 11.04 15.45
C ASP A 115 -16.49 12.35 14.76
N SER A 116 -15.92 12.19 13.58
CA SER A 116 -15.54 13.30 12.72
C SER A 116 -16.82 13.79 12.04
N ASP A 117 -17.52 14.72 12.69
CA ASP A 117 -18.64 15.56 12.19
C ASP A 117 -18.28 16.42 10.94
N SER A 118 -17.44 15.90 10.04
CA SER A 118 -16.89 16.64 8.90
C SER A 118 -17.60 16.34 7.56
N ASP A 119 -18.71 15.60 7.57
CA ASP A 119 -19.50 15.23 6.38
C ASP A 119 -20.86 15.97 6.30
N GLU A 120 -21.12 16.92 7.20
CA GLU A 120 -22.41 17.63 7.29
C GLU A 120 -22.70 18.51 6.05
N ASP A 121 -21.66 19.04 5.40
CA ASP A 121 -21.79 19.82 4.17
C ASP A 121 -22.20 18.97 2.95
N ASP A 122 -21.64 17.76 2.81
CA ASP A 122 -21.95 16.85 1.69
C ASP A 122 -23.39 16.29 1.79
N THR A 123 -23.86 16.03 3.02
CA THR A 123 -25.24 15.60 3.26
C THR A 123 -26.26 16.72 3.01
N ALA A 124 -25.92 17.97 3.38
CA ALA A 124 -26.76 19.13 3.13
C ALA A 124 -26.93 19.40 1.62
N VAL A 125 -25.86 19.26 0.83
CA VAL A 125 -25.90 19.40 -0.63
C VAL A 125 -26.79 18.32 -1.26
N LEU A 126 -26.69 17.07 -0.82
CA LEU A 126 -27.49 15.95 -1.35
C LEU A 126 -29.00 16.13 -1.08
N LEU A 127 -29.38 16.63 0.09
CA LEU A 127 -30.78 16.92 0.42
C LEU A 127 -31.36 18.07 -0.41
N ALA A 128 -30.56 19.10 -0.71
CA ALA A 128 -30.98 20.22 -1.56
C ALA A 128 -31.23 19.78 -3.02
N GLU A 129 -30.36 18.94 -3.57
CA GLU A 129 -30.49 18.36 -4.92
C GLU A 129 -31.78 17.52 -5.04
N LEU A 130 -32.05 16.66 -4.04
CA LEU A 130 -33.27 15.85 -4.00
C LEU A 130 -34.55 16.70 -3.93
N GLN A 131 -34.53 17.79 -3.16
CA GLN A 131 -35.66 18.72 -3.09
C GLN A 131 -35.89 19.43 -4.43
N ARG A 132 -34.82 19.77 -5.16
CA ARG A 132 -34.90 20.36 -6.50
C ARG A 132 -35.55 19.40 -7.51
N ILE A 133 -35.07 18.15 -7.55
CA ILE A 133 -35.62 17.09 -8.43
C ILE A 133 -37.09 16.81 -8.09
N LYS A 134 -37.45 16.77 -6.80
CA LYS A 134 -38.83 16.53 -6.37
C LYS A 134 -39.78 17.66 -6.78
N LYS A 135 -39.34 18.93 -6.68
CA LYS A 135 -40.12 20.09 -7.13
C LYS A 135 -40.29 20.10 -8.65
N GLU A 136 -39.23 19.79 -9.40
CA GLU A 136 -39.28 19.72 -10.86
C GLU A 136 -40.24 18.62 -11.34
N ARG A 137 -40.15 17.41 -10.77
CA ARG A 137 -41.08 16.32 -11.09
C ARG A 137 -42.54 16.63 -10.74
N ALA A 138 -42.79 17.27 -9.61
CA ALA A 138 -44.16 17.64 -9.22
C ALA A 138 -44.75 18.68 -10.19
N ALA A 139 -43.94 19.64 -10.64
CA ALA A 139 -44.36 20.63 -11.63
C ALA A 139 -44.57 20.02 -13.02
N GLU A 140 -43.74 19.06 -13.41
CA GLU A 140 -43.89 18.33 -14.68
C GLU A 140 -45.13 17.42 -14.66
N GLN A 141 -45.39 16.73 -13.54
CA GLN A 141 -46.61 15.93 -13.37
C GLN A 141 -47.87 16.79 -13.38
N ALA A 142 -47.87 17.96 -12.73
CA ALA A 142 -49.00 18.89 -12.75
C ALA A 142 -49.23 19.54 -14.12
N LYS A 143 -48.19 19.66 -14.96
CA LYS A 143 -48.30 20.11 -16.36
C LYS A 143 -48.74 19.01 -17.32
N LYS A 144 -48.66 17.74 -16.91
CA LYS A 144 -49.00 16.56 -17.71
C LYS A 144 -50.43 16.05 -17.47
N VAL A 145 -51.19 16.77 -16.63
CA VAL A 145 -52.65 16.62 -16.42
C VAL A 145 -53.33 17.84 -17.03
#